data_AF-A0AA96P5N9-F1
#
_entry.id   AF-A0AA96P5N9-F1
#
_cell.length_a   1.000
_cell.length_b   1.000
_cell.length_c   1.000
_cell.angle_alpha   90.00
_cell.angle_beta   90.00
_cell.angle_gamma   90.00
#
_symmetry.space_group_name_H-M   'P 1'
#
loop_
_entity.id
_entity.type
_entity.pdbx_description
1 polymer ?
#
loop_
_entity_poly.entity_id
_entity_poly.type
_entity_poly.pdbx_seq_one_letter_code
_entity_poly.pdbx_strand_id
1 'polypeptide(L)'
;MTRITTGLVAALFVVTSMGVASAQAPATPATPAPAKMKLNKQSLKDMKAKWSANKGKLKACRKDVKVKGLAGDDRWFYIEDCMAKS
;
A
#
# COMPACT_ATOMS: atom_id res chain seq x y z
N MET A 1 37.25 -24.26 -18.06
CA MET A 1 36.71 -25.45 -18.74
C MET A 1 36.33 -26.43 -17.63
N THR A 2 35.09 -26.89 -17.45
CA THR A 2 34.29 -27.81 -18.31
C THR A 2 32.87 -27.83 -17.70
N ARG A 3 31.78 -27.30 -18.30
CA ARG A 3 30.92 -27.82 -19.39
C ARG A 3 30.12 -29.11 -19.03
N ILE A 4 28.78 -28.96 -19.10
CA ILE A 4 27.73 -29.97 -19.48
C ILE A 4 27.18 -30.77 -18.25
N THR A 5 25.87 -30.99 -18.01
CA THR A 5 24.76 -31.56 -18.83
C THR A 5 23.43 -31.33 -18.03
N THR A 6 22.39 -30.68 -18.54
CA THR A 6 21.20 -31.19 -19.29
C THR A 6 20.36 -32.27 -18.59
N GLY A 7 19.05 -32.02 -18.44
CA GLY A 7 17.97 -33.01 -18.28
C GLY A 7 16.95 -32.67 -17.17
N LEU A 8 15.86 -31.92 -17.45
CA LEU A 8 14.55 -32.40 -17.93
C LEU A 8 13.74 -33.19 -16.88
N VAL A 9 12.72 -32.57 -16.27
CA VAL A 9 11.41 -33.19 -15.96
C VAL A 9 10.32 -32.11 -15.99
N ALA A 10 9.34 -32.32 -16.87
CA ALA A 10 8.09 -31.59 -16.94
C ALA A 10 6.99 -32.36 -16.19
N ALA A 11 6.10 -31.67 -15.47
CA ALA A 11 4.76 -32.13 -15.11
C ALA A 11 3.99 -30.93 -14.50
N LEU A 12 3.15 -30.24 -15.27
CA LEU A 12 1.69 -30.45 -15.32
C LEU A 12 1.04 -30.39 -13.93
N PHE A 13 0.56 -29.21 -13.53
CA PHE A 13 -0.54 -29.08 -12.58
C PHE A 13 -1.80 -28.59 -13.33
N VAL A 14 -2.54 -29.61 -13.76
CA VAL A 14 -4.01 -29.76 -13.88
C VAL A 14 -4.86 -28.47 -13.86
N VAL A 15 -5.52 -28.26 -14.99
CA VAL A 15 -6.81 -27.58 -15.12
C VAL A 15 -7.93 -28.63 -14.94
N THR A 16 -8.92 -28.36 -14.08
CA THR A 16 -10.32 -28.87 -14.07
C THR A 16 -10.97 -28.49 -12.73
N SER A 17 -11.78 -27.42 -12.66
CA SER A 17 -13.22 -27.34 -12.97
C SER A 17 -14.17 -27.62 -11.79
N MET A 18 -14.82 -26.54 -11.33
CA MET A 18 -16.21 -26.40 -10.84
C MET A 18 -16.73 -27.27 -9.67
N GLY A 19 -17.19 -26.58 -8.62
CA GLY A 19 -18.03 -27.15 -7.56
C GLY A 19 -18.43 -26.12 -6.50
N VAL A 20 -19.49 -25.36 -6.79
CA VAL A 20 -20.21 -24.41 -5.90
C VAL A 20 -20.81 -25.11 -4.68
N ALA A 21 -20.75 -24.48 -3.51
CA ALA A 21 -21.72 -24.65 -2.43
C ALA A 21 -21.96 -23.31 -1.70
N SER A 22 -23.20 -22.84 -1.80
CA SER A 22 -23.72 -21.53 -1.41
C SER A 22 -23.84 -21.32 0.09
N ALA A 23 -23.55 -20.09 0.55
CA ALA A 23 -24.49 -19.21 1.26
C ALA A 23 -23.75 -17.99 1.87
N GLN A 24 -23.85 -16.81 1.23
CA GLN A 24 -24.33 -15.55 1.83
C GLN A 24 -23.93 -14.31 1.02
N ALA A 25 -24.97 -13.52 0.72
CA ALA A 25 -24.99 -12.06 0.56
C ALA A 25 -24.56 -11.43 -0.78
N PRO A 26 -25.29 -10.38 -1.23
CA PRO A 26 -25.19 -9.81 -2.57
C PRO A 26 -23.91 -9.02 -2.77
N ALA A 27 -23.33 -9.16 -3.97
CA ALA A 27 -22.22 -8.34 -4.44
C ALA A 27 -22.69 -6.89 -4.62
N THR A 28 -22.30 -6.02 -3.69
CA THR A 28 -22.07 -4.58 -3.91
C THR A 28 -20.56 -4.32 -3.80
N PRO A 29 -20.03 -3.29 -4.47
CA PRO A 29 -18.64 -3.23 -4.91
C PRO A 29 -17.69 -3.15 -3.71
N ALA A 30 -16.76 -4.11 -3.63
CA ALA A 30 -15.64 -4.02 -2.71
C ALA A 30 -14.74 -2.86 -3.14
N THR A 31 -15.08 -1.68 -2.64
CA THR A 31 -14.11 -0.60 -2.47
C THR A 31 -13.01 -1.18 -1.59
N PRO A 32 -11.73 -1.20 -2.02
CA PRO A 32 -10.68 -1.67 -1.14
C PRO A 32 -10.49 -0.64 -0.03
N ALA A 33 -11.15 -0.87 1.11
CA ALA A 33 -10.78 -0.21 2.36
C ALA A 33 -9.32 -0.60 2.66
N PRO A 34 -8.42 0.35 2.95
CA PRO A 34 -6.99 0.11 2.97
C PRO A 34 -6.63 -0.72 4.21
N ALA A 35 -6.52 -2.04 4.02
CA ALA A 35 -5.99 -2.94 5.00
C ALA A 35 -4.51 -2.57 5.27
N LYS A 36 -4.26 -2.02 6.47
CA LYS A 36 -2.96 -1.91 7.14
C LYS A 36 -1.89 -1.14 6.34
N MET A 37 -1.80 0.16 6.64
CA MET A 37 -0.81 1.11 6.14
C MET A 37 0.63 0.69 6.49
N LYS A 38 1.19 -0.24 5.72
CA LYS A 38 2.64 -0.35 5.58
C LYS A 38 3.05 0.78 4.66
N LEU A 39 3.87 1.70 5.16
CA LEU A 39 4.34 2.85 4.39
C LEU A 39 5.09 2.31 3.15
N ASN A 40 4.40 2.26 2.02
CA ASN A 40 4.92 1.75 0.77
C ASN A 40 5.00 2.93 -0.21
N LYS A 41 5.83 2.83 -1.24
CA LYS A 41 6.08 3.97 -2.15
C LYS A 41 4.80 4.47 -2.83
N GLN A 42 3.79 3.62 -2.97
CA GLN A 42 2.52 3.98 -3.57
C GLN A 42 1.66 4.80 -2.59
N SER A 43 1.44 4.30 -1.37
CA SER A 43 0.67 5.02 -0.35
C SER A 43 1.26 6.38 -0.01
N LEU A 44 2.59 6.52 0.01
CA LEU A 44 3.26 7.81 0.18
C LEU A 44 2.96 8.80 -0.94
N LYS A 45 2.89 8.34 -2.20
CA LYS A 45 2.53 9.20 -3.33
C LYS A 45 1.08 9.64 -3.23
N ASP A 46 0.17 8.71 -2.90
CA ASP A 46 -1.26 8.98 -2.82
C ASP A 46 -1.59 9.96 -1.67
N MET A 47 -0.97 9.79 -0.49
CA MET A 47 -1.13 10.70 0.64
C MET A 47 -0.56 12.09 0.31
N LYS A 48 0.63 12.15 -0.31
CA LYS A 48 1.22 13.42 -0.74
C LYS A 48 0.38 14.14 -1.79
N ALA A 49 -0.25 13.41 -2.71
CA ALA A 49 -1.18 13.98 -3.68
C ALA A 49 -2.39 14.60 -2.96
N LYS A 50 -2.98 13.89 -1.98
CA LYS A 50 -4.07 14.41 -1.14
C LYS A 50 -3.68 15.67 -0.39
N TRP A 51 -2.50 15.70 0.24
CA TRP A 51 -2.05 16.88 0.98
C TRP A 51 -1.74 18.09 0.11
N SER A 52 -1.47 17.87 -1.18
CA SER A 52 -1.19 18.95 -2.13
C SER A 52 -2.39 19.86 -2.35
N ALA A 53 -3.60 19.41 -2.02
CA ALA A 53 -4.81 20.22 -2.02
C ALA A 53 -4.77 21.34 -0.95
N ASN A 54 -4.02 21.16 0.14
CA ASN A 54 -3.91 22.15 1.22
C ASN A 54 -2.43 22.47 1.53
N LYS A 55 -1.77 23.12 0.57
CA LYS A 55 -0.33 23.46 0.64
C LYS A 55 0.03 24.31 1.86
N GLY A 56 -0.86 25.21 2.29
CA GLY A 56 -0.64 26.07 3.45
C GLY A 56 -0.48 25.26 4.74
N LYS A 57 -1.46 24.39 5.02
CA LYS A 57 -1.44 23.50 6.18
C LYS A 57 -0.27 22.50 6.12
N LEU A 58 0.00 21.94 4.95
CA LEU A 58 1.14 21.03 4.76
C LEU A 58 2.48 21.70 5.10
N LYS A 59 2.64 23.01 4.83
CA LYS A 59 3.85 23.76 5.19
C LYS A 59 3.98 23.91 6.71
N ALA A 60 2.87 24.15 7.42
CA ALA A 60 2.85 24.21 8.88
C ALA A 60 3.19 22.83 9.49
N CYS A 61 2.55 21.76 9.04
CA CYS A 61 2.85 20.40 9.50
C CYS A 61 4.33 20.02 9.32
N ARG A 62 4.94 20.41 8.20
CA ARG A 62 6.38 20.18 7.94
C ARG A 62 7.30 20.99 8.86
N LYS A 63 6.87 22.17 9.32
CA LYS A 63 7.61 22.95 10.32
C LYS A 63 7.60 22.23 11.65
N ASP A 64 6.45 21.73 12.08
CA ASP A 64 6.34 21.00 13.33
C ASP A 64 7.15 19.70 13.33
N VAL A 65 7.15 18.96 12.22
CA VAL A 65 8.05 17.81 12.01
C VAL A 65 9.50 18.19 12.30
N LYS A 66 9.96 19.34 11.80
CA LYS A 66 11.33 19.81 12.00
C LYS A 66 11.60 20.21 13.44
N VAL A 67 10.66 20.89 14.10
CA VAL A 67 10.76 21.25 15.53
C VAL A 67 10.79 19.99 16.39
N LYS A 68 10.02 18.97 16.03
CA LYS A 68 9.95 17.67 16.73
C LYS A 68 11.10 16.72 16.38
N GLY A 69 11.94 17.05 15.39
CA GLY A 69 13.03 16.18 14.96
C GLY A 69 12.57 14.85 14.33
N LEU A 70 11.34 14.78 13.78
CA LEU A 70 10.80 13.53 13.23
C LEU A 70 11.48 13.20 11.89
N ALA A 71 11.95 11.95 11.78
CA ALA A 71 12.64 11.43 10.61
C ALA A 71 11.95 10.16 10.09
N GLY A 72 12.44 9.62 8.95
CA GLY A 72 11.93 8.38 8.38
C GLY A 72 10.42 8.36 8.20
N ASP A 73 9.80 7.33 8.76
CA ASP A 73 8.37 7.05 8.66
C ASP A 73 7.53 7.92 9.61
N ASP A 74 8.04 8.23 10.81
CA ASP A 74 7.37 9.10 11.80
C ASP A 74 7.00 10.46 11.22
N ARG A 75 7.84 11.01 10.35
CA ARG A 75 7.52 12.26 9.65
C ARG A 75 6.23 12.15 8.85
N TRP A 76 6.04 11.06 8.12
CA TRP A 76 4.89 10.90 7.23
C TRP A 76 3.61 10.67 8.01
N PHE A 77 3.67 9.88 9.08
CA PHE A 77 2.53 9.69 9.99
C PHE A 77 2.13 10.97 10.70
N TYR A 78 3.09 11.76 11.17
CA TYR A 78 2.79 13.06 11.76
C TYR A 78 2.14 14.02 10.76
N ILE A 79 2.62 14.06 9.51
CA ILE A 79 2.00 14.91 8.49
C ILE A 79 0.56 14.45 8.22
N GLU A 80 0.30 13.14 8.15
CA GLU A 80 -1.07 12.62 7.99
C GLU A 80 -1.98 13.05 9.14
N ASP A 81 -1.55 12.83 10.39
CA ASP A 81 -2.30 13.24 11.58
C ASP A 81 -2.54 14.77 11.62
N CYS A 82 -1.48 15.55 11.38
CA CYS A 82 -1.57 17.01 11.33
C CYS A 82 -2.53 17.50 10.25
N MET A 83 -2.56 16.84 9.09
CA MET A 83 -3.47 17.18 8.00
C MET A 83 -4.92 16.77 8.32
N ALA A 84 -5.12 15.67 9.05
CA ALA A 84 -6.43 15.17 9.49
C ALA A 84 -7.05 16.00 10.63
N LYS A 85 -6.23 16.50 11.55
CA LYS A 85 -6.66 17.43 12.61
C LYS A 85 -7.12 18.74 12.00
N SER A 86 -8.43 18.92 11.85
CA SER A 86 -9.05 20.08 11.18
C SER A 86 -8.75 21.38 11.91
#